data_AF-A0A1Y3A5I6-F1
#
_entry.id   AF-A0A1Y3A5I6-F1
#
_cell.length_a   1.000
_cell.length_b   1.000
_cell.length_c   1.000
_cell.angle_alpha   90.00
_cell.angle_beta   90.00
_cell.angle_gamma   90.00
#
_symmetry.space_group_name_H-M   'P 1'
#
loop_
_entity.id
_entity.type
_entity.pdbx_description
1 polymer ?
#
loop_
_entity_poly.entity_id
_entity_poly.type
_entity_poly.pdbx_seq_one_letter_code
_entity_poly.pdbx_strand_id
1 'polypeptide(L)' 'MSSTGEKVRQLAPHWAVMFVAMFAALAVADRITGGLGVVASLVLVLAIAFAYPFAVRTLGVAPAVWRR' A
#
# COMPACT_ATOMS: atom_id res chain seq x y z
N MET A 1 -4.97 -25.62 -4.35
CA MET A 1 -4.74 -24.35 -3.60
C MET A 1 -3.27 -24.00 -3.70
N SER A 2 -2.88 -22.76 -4.02
CA SER A 2 -1.47 -22.35 -3.98
C SER A 2 -0.87 -22.50 -2.57
N SER A 3 0.41 -22.90 -2.51
CA SER A 3 1.14 -23.03 -1.25
C SER A 3 1.29 -21.67 -0.55
N THR A 4 1.54 -21.67 0.76
CA THR A 4 1.78 -20.44 1.53
C THR A 4 2.93 -19.62 0.95
N GLY A 5 4.03 -20.28 0.57
CA GLY A 5 5.20 -19.61 -0.02
C GLY A 5 4.88 -18.92 -1.34
N GLU A 6 4.00 -19.50 -2.16
CA GLU A 6 3.59 -18.89 -3.43
C GLU A 6 2.66 -17.69 -3.23
N LYS A 7 1.77 -17.74 -2.23
CA LYS A 7 0.98 -16.56 -1.83
C LYS A 7 1.89 -15.42 -1.37
N VAL A 8 2.89 -15.72 -0.53
CA VAL A 8 3.86 -14.73 -0.06
C VAL A 8 4.65 -14.14 -1.21
N ARG A 9 5.13 -14.97 -2.16
CA ARG A 9 5.88 -14.50 -3.33
C ARG A 9 5.05 -13.56 -4.21
N GLN A 10 3.74 -13.78 -4.32
CA GLN A 10 2.84 -12.88 -5.03
C GLN A 10 2.59 -11.58 -4.26
N LEU A 11 2.49 -11.63 -2.93
CA LEU A 11 2.15 -10.46 -2.10
C LEU A 11 3.35 -9.58 -1.76
N ALA A 12 4.55 -10.15 -1.63
CA ALA A 12 5.74 -9.44 -1.19
C ALA A 12 6.09 -8.20 -2.06
N PRO A 13 6.04 -8.26 -3.40
CA PRO A 13 6.25 -7.07 -4.23
C PRO A 13 5.21 -5.98 -3.96
N HIS A 14 3.95 -6.34 -3.76
CA HIS A 14 2.89 -5.38 -3.47
C HIS A 14 3.05 -4.74 -2.09
N TRP A 15 3.45 -5.51 -1.08
CA TRP A 15 3.78 -4.97 0.24
C TRP A 15 4.95 -3.98 0.15
N ALA A 16 6.01 -4.32 -0.58
CA ALA A 16 7.15 -3.42 -0.76
C ALA A 16 6.73 -2.09 -1.41
N VAL A 17 5.94 -2.14 -2.50
CA VAL A 17 5.44 -0.93 -3.16
C VAL A 17 4.52 -0.12 -2.23
N MET A 18 3.64 -0.79 -1.48
CA MET A 18 2.73 -0.12 -0.55
C MET A 18 3.51 0.58 0.57
N PHE A 19 4.52 -0.06 1.17
CA PHE A 19 5.38 0.57 2.17
C PHE A 19 6.10 1.78 1.60
N VAL A 20 6.72 1.64 0.42
CA VAL A 20 7.42 2.76 -0.24
C VAL A 20 6.45 3.91 -0.50
N ALA A 21 5.24 3.63 -0.99
CA ALA A 21 4.22 4.64 -1.23
C ALA A 21 3.79 5.36 0.06
N MET A 22 3.63 4.63 1.16
CA MET A 22 3.28 5.20 2.47
C MET A 22 4.38 6.12 3.00
N PHE A 23 5.64 5.69 2.97
CA PHE A 23 6.77 6.53 3.39
C PHE A 23 6.93 7.76 2.49
N ALA A 24 6.82 7.60 1.17
CA ALA A 24 6.90 8.71 0.23
C ALA A 24 5.78 9.73 0.48
N ALA A 25 4.54 9.27 0.68
CA ALA A 25 3.41 10.15 0.95
C ALA A 25 3.56 10.88 2.28
N LEU A 26 3.99 10.19 3.35
CA LEU A 26 4.28 10.83 4.65
C LEU A 26 5.38 11.88 4.51
N ALA A 27 6.49 11.55 3.84
CA ALA A 27 7.60 12.48 3.64
C ALA A 27 7.18 13.72 2.83
N VAL A 28 6.38 13.54 1.78
CA VAL A 28 5.86 14.64 0.97
C VAL A 28 4.88 15.50 1.77
N ALA A 29 3.94 14.87 2.47
CA ALA A 29 2.95 15.59 3.26
C ALA A 29 3.60 16.35 4.42
N ASP A 30 4.54 15.74 5.13
CA ASP A 30 5.30 16.38 6.22
C ASP A 30 6.09 17.62 5.72
N ARG A 31 6.73 17.51 4.55
CA ARG A 31 7.41 18.64 3.89
C ARG A 31 6.46 19.78 3.51
N ILE A 32 5.22 19.48 3.12
CA ILE A 32 4.23 20.47 2.69
C ILE A 32 3.58 21.15 3.89
N THR A 33 3.25 20.40 4.94
CA THR A 33 2.52 20.92 6.11
C THR A 33 3.43 21.48 7.19
N GLY A 34 4.75 21.27 7.09
CA GLY A 34 5.71 21.67 8.12
C GLY A 34 5.67 20.76 9.35
N GLY A 35 5.22 19.52 9.17
CA GLY A 35 4.98 18.56 10.24
C GLY A 35 3.63 17.86 10.13
N LEU A 36 3.59 16.55 10.35
CA LEU A 36 2.35 15.79 10.52
C LEU A 36 2.16 15.29 11.96
N GLY A 37 1.00 15.61 12.54
CA GLY A 37 0.57 14.98 13.79
C GLY A 37 0.18 13.51 13.60
N VAL A 38 0.23 12.72 14.67
CA VAL A 38 -0.01 11.27 14.65
C VAL A 38 -1.34 10.89 13.99
N VAL A 39 -2.43 11.60 14.28
CA VAL A 39 -3.75 11.32 13.71
C VAL A 39 -3.77 11.53 12.19
N ALA A 40 -3.17 12.62 11.70
CA ALA A 40 -3.11 12.91 10.28
C ALA A 40 -2.25 11.87 9.53
N SER A 41 -1.11 11.48 10.11
CA SER A 41 -0.27 10.41 9.59
C SER A 41 -1.01 9.08 9.50
N LEU A 42 -1.77 8.72 10.53
CA LEU A 42 -2.57 7.50 10.55
C LEU A 42 -3.66 7.51 9.47
N VAL A 43 -4.37 8.63 9.32
CA VAL A 43 -5.39 8.79 8.27
C VAL A 43 -4.77 8.64 6.88
N LEU A 44 -3.62 9.26 6.63
CA LEU A 44 -2.93 9.17 5.34
C LEU A 44 -2.50 7.73 5.02
N VAL A 45 -1.91 7.05 6.01
CA VAL A 45 -1.52 5.63 5.93
C VAL A 45 -2.72 4.75 5.62
N LEU A 46 -3.83 4.92 6.34
CA LEU A 46 -5.06 4.17 6.10
C LEU A 46 -5.61 4.44 4.70
N ALA A 47 -5.65 5.71 4.28
CA ALA A 47 -6.12 6.08 2.94
C ALA A 47 -5.33 5.36 1.85
N ILE A 48 -3.99 5.30 1.96
CA ILE A 48 -3.14 4.58 1.02
C ILE A 48 -3.41 3.07 1.07
N ALA A 49 -3.51 2.49 2.27
CA ALA A 49 -3.76 1.06 2.43
C ALA A 49 -5.10 0.62 1.78
N PHE A 50 -6.14 1.44 1.86
CA PHE A 50 -7.43 1.16 1.21
C PHE A 50 -7.44 1.51 -0.29
N ALA A 51 -6.75 2.57 -0.70
CA ALA A 51 -6.67 2.97 -2.10
C ALA A 51 -5.80 2.02 -2.94
N TYR A 52 -4.74 1.45 -2.36
CA TYR A 52 -3.77 0.62 -3.07
C TYR A 52 -4.40 -0.61 -3.75
N PRO A 53 -5.23 -1.45 -3.08
CA PRO A 53 -5.91 -2.55 -3.74
C PRO A 53 -6.82 -2.11 -4.89
N PHE A 54 -7.50 -0.96 -4.74
CA PHE A 54 -8.32 -0.41 -5.81
C PHE A 54 -7.47 -0.03 -7.03
N ALA A 55 -6.38 0.72 -6.81
CA ALA A 55 -5.45 1.10 -7.87
C ALA A 55 -4.82 -0.11 -8.58
N VAL A 56 -4.40 -1.12 -7.82
CA VAL A 56 -3.80 -2.34 -8.39
C VAL A 56 -4.82 -3.14 -9.22
N ARG A 57 -6.10 -3.17 -8.81
CA ARG A 57 -7.18 -3.79 -9.60
C ARG A 57 -7.48 -3.02 -10.87
N THR A 58 -7.57 -1.69 -10.81
CA THR A 58 -7.85 -0.87 -12.00
C THR A 58 -6.72 -0.92 -13.03
N LEU A 59 -5.48 -1.03 -12.57
CA LEU A 59 -4.30 -1.18 -13.42
C LEU A 59 -4.10 -2.62 -13.96
N GLY A 60 -4.96 -3.57 -13.58
CA GLY A 60 -4.88 -4.95 -14.07
C GLY A 60 -3.70 -5.78 -13.54
N VAL A 61 -2.97 -5.26 -12.54
CA VAL A 61 -1.78 -5.92 -11.94
C VAL A 61 -2.10 -6.61 -10.62
N ALA A 62 -3.38 -6.88 -10.34
CA ALA A 62 -3.79 -7.54 -9.11
C ALA A 62 -3.27 -8.99 -9.02
N PRO A 63 -2.68 -9.39 -7.88
CA PRO A 63 -2.16 -10.74 -7.71
C PRO A 63 -3.30 -11.74 -7.70
N ALA A 64 -3.04 -12.94 -8.23
CA ALA A 64 -4.06 -13.98 -8.36
C ALA A 64 -4.70 -14.37 -7.02
N VAL A 65 -3.96 -14.24 -5.91
CA VAL A 65 -4.46 -14.49 -4.55
C VAL A 65 -5.63 -13.59 -4.13
N TRP A 66 -5.82 -12.41 -4.75
CA TRP A 66 -6.94 -11.51 -4.45
C TRP A 66 -8.23 -11.83 -5.22
N ARG A 67 -8.19 -12.75 -6.20
CA ARG A 67 -9.35 -13.15 -7.01
C ARG A 67 -10.14 -14.32 -6.41
N ARG A 68 -9.91 -14.64 -5.13
CA ARG A 68 -10.57 -15.72 -4.42
C ARG A 68 -11.78 -15.24 -3.64
#